data_AF-A0A7C1GBK3-F1
#
_entry.id   AF-A0A7C1GBK3-F1
#
_cell.length_a   1.000
_cell.length_b   1.000
_cell.length_c   1.000
_cell.angle_alpha   90.00
_cell.angle_beta   90.00
_cell.angle_gamma   90.00
#
_symmetry.space_group_name_H-M   'P 1'
#
loop_
_entity.id
_entity.type
_entity.pdbx_description
1 polymer ?
#
loop_
_entity_poly.entity_id
_entity_poly.type
_entity_poly.pdbx_seq_one_letter_code
_entity_poly.pdbx_strand_id
1 'polypeptide(L)'
;MFAPKYFSGIEPKNIFCLLLFVLVVPMHIRDVLRGKIPEDLLRLVPSSFDIIGSRERAVAIVELDDALLPYKELVADAIFEVHKNVRAVYRKASERKGEYRVRELELIEGENVTEVIHMEHGYKIKLDVTKVYFSPREATERQRIASQVKPGETVMVMFAGVGPFAIAIAKKQPAVGKIIAIEINPDAYRYMVENIKINKVEHLVYPVLGDVKIEAPRF
;
A
#
# COMPACT_ATOMS: atom_id res chain seq x y z
N MET A 1 -11.10 47.40 5.68
CA MET A 1 -12.44 47.59 5.11
C MET A 1 -12.40 47.22 3.63
N PHE A 2 -12.56 45.94 3.29
CA PHE A 2 -12.84 45.46 1.93
C PHE A 2 -13.51 44.09 2.07
N ALA A 3 -14.84 44.08 2.06
CA ALA A 3 -15.66 42.87 1.94
C ALA A 3 -16.09 42.74 0.46
N PRO A 4 -15.97 41.56 -0.17
CA PRO A 4 -16.50 41.37 -1.51
C PRO A 4 -18.04 41.26 -1.46
N LYS A 5 -18.69 42.10 -2.27
CA LYS A 5 -20.15 42.11 -2.53
C LYS A 5 -20.57 40.86 -3.31
N TYR A 6 -20.84 39.74 -2.64
CA TYR A 6 -21.46 38.57 -3.30
C TYR A 6 -22.44 37.81 -2.40
N PHE A 7 -23.25 38.49 -1.59
CA PHE A 7 -24.38 37.84 -0.92
C PHE A 7 -25.55 38.81 -0.77
N SER A 8 -26.22 39.11 -1.88
CA SER A 8 -27.55 39.71 -1.86
C SER A 8 -28.48 38.84 -2.70
N GLY A 9 -29.23 37.95 -2.04
CA GLY A 9 -30.29 37.16 -2.71
C GLY A 9 -30.35 35.66 -2.44
N ILE A 10 -29.75 35.13 -1.37
CA ILE A 10 -29.91 33.71 -1.03
C ILE A 10 -31.08 33.53 -0.05
N GLU A 11 -32.14 32.87 -0.51
CA GLU A 11 -33.26 32.46 0.35
C GLU A 11 -32.79 31.54 1.48
N PRO A 12 -33.37 31.63 2.69
CA PRO A 12 -32.90 30.90 3.87
C PRO A 12 -32.95 29.37 3.75
N LYS A 13 -33.63 28.82 2.72
CA LYS A 13 -33.67 27.38 2.44
C LYS A 13 -32.43 26.84 1.71
N ASN A 14 -31.62 27.71 1.09
CA ASN A 14 -30.39 27.32 0.39
C ASN A 14 -29.11 27.46 1.23
N ILE A 15 -29.19 28.06 2.42
CA ILE A 15 -28.05 28.14 3.35
C ILE A 15 -27.69 26.75 3.90
N PHE A 16 -28.69 25.87 4.09
CA PHE A 16 -28.46 24.51 4.56
C PHE A 16 -27.74 23.62 3.53
N CYS A 17 -27.90 23.92 2.24
CA CYS A 17 -27.20 23.21 1.16
C CYS A 17 -25.78 23.75 0.95
N LEU A 18 -25.56 25.05 1.22
CA LEU A 18 -24.23 25.68 1.14
C LEU A 18 -23.31 25.29 2.32
N LEU A 19 -23.89 25.02 3.51
CA LEU A 19 -23.15 24.50 4.68
C LEU A 19 -22.75 23.02 4.55
N LEU A 20 -23.45 22.25 3.70
CA LEU A 20 -23.05 20.87 3.39
C LEU A 20 -21.93 20.81 2.34
N PHE A 21 -21.68 21.92 1.66
CA PHE A 21 -20.57 22.19 0.75
C PHE A 21 -19.43 22.92 1.45
N VAL A 22 -19.22 22.67 2.76
CA VAL A 22 -17.86 22.81 3.30
C VAL A 22 -17.04 21.78 2.54
N LEU A 23 -16.34 22.27 1.51
CA LEU A 23 -15.26 21.60 0.81
C LEU A 23 -14.57 20.67 1.81
N VAL A 24 -14.73 19.36 1.65
CA VAL A 24 -13.86 18.39 2.32
C VAL A 24 -12.51 18.56 1.65
N VAL A 25 -11.80 19.61 2.04
CA VAL A 25 -10.41 19.81 1.65
C VAL A 25 -9.69 18.60 2.22
N PRO A 26 -9.02 17.79 1.39
CA PRO A 26 -8.29 16.64 1.89
C PRO A 26 -7.25 17.16 2.89
N MET A 27 -7.43 16.77 4.15
CA MET A 27 -6.53 17.17 5.22
C MET A 27 -5.19 16.47 5.00
N HIS A 28 -4.12 17.23 4.78
CA HIS A 28 -2.78 16.66 4.70
C HIS A 28 -2.15 16.59 6.09
N ILE A 29 -1.29 15.60 6.33
CA ILE A 29 -0.61 15.45 7.62
C ILE A 29 0.20 16.70 8.01
N ARG A 30 0.71 17.45 7.01
CA ARG A 30 1.41 18.72 7.23
C ARG A 30 0.50 19.80 7.81
N ASP A 31 -0.78 19.83 7.42
CA ASP A 31 -1.74 20.79 7.96
C ASP A 31 -2.06 20.48 9.43
N VAL A 32 -2.14 19.20 9.78
CA VAL A 32 -2.32 18.74 11.17
C VAL A 32 -1.12 19.07 12.06
N LEU A 33 0.09 19.03 11.50
CA LEU A 33 1.35 19.30 12.20
C LEU A 33 1.67 20.79 12.32
N ARG A 34 0.99 21.67 11.58
CA ARG A 34 1.25 23.12 11.61
C ARG A 34 1.04 23.68 13.02
N GLY A 35 2.04 24.36 13.55
CA GLY A 35 2.03 24.88 14.93
C GLY A 35 2.30 23.83 16.02
N LYS A 36 2.45 22.55 15.67
CA LYS A 36 2.87 21.47 16.59
C LYS A 36 4.37 21.15 16.48
N ILE A 37 4.99 21.45 15.34
CA ILE A 37 6.44 21.31 15.12
C ILE A 37 7.02 22.62 14.55
N PRO A 38 8.35 22.86 14.66
CA PRO A 38 9.01 24.02 14.08
C PRO A 38 8.74 24.19 12.58
N GLU A 39 8.53 25.44 12.14
CA GLU A 39 8.13 25.77 10.76
C GLU A 39 9.18 25.33 9.72
N ASP A 40 10.46 25.40 10.07
CA ASP A 40 11.58 24.96 9.24
C ASP A 40 11.66 23.44 9.09
N LEU A 41 10.99 22.68 9.96
CA LEU A 41 10.87 21.22 9.87
C LEU A 41 9.59 20.77 9.15
N LEU A 42 8.55 21.60 9.06
CA LEU A 42 7.32 21.27 8.32
C LEU A 42 7.56 20.94 6.83
N ARG A 43 8.60 21.54 6.24
CA ARG A 43 9.03 21.24 4.86
C ARG A 43 9.60 19.83 4.69
N LEU A 44 10.14 19.25 5.77
CA LEU A 44 10.71 17.90 5.78
C LEU A 44 9.62 16.82 5.99
N VAL A 45 8.42 17.22 6.43
CA VAL A 45 7.32 16.27 6.64
C VAL A 45 7.01 15.56 5.32
N PRO A 46 7.04 14.21 5.29
CA PRO A 46 6.90 13.45 4.07
C PRO A 46 5.55 13.72 3.42
N SER A 47 5.56 14.11 2.15
CA SER A 47 4.34 14.32 1.37
C SER A 47 3.68 13.01 0.93
N SER A 48 4.42 11.90 0.97
CA SER A 48 3.92 10.58 0.61
C SER A 48 4.48 9.50 1.53
N PHE A 49 3.68 8.47 1.77
CA PHE A 49 4.00 7.27 2.52
C PHE A 49 3.16 6.12 2.00
N ASP A 50 3.53 4.89 2.34
CA ASP A 50 2.81 3.71 1.85
C ASP A 50 1.74 3.32 2.86
N ILE A 51 0.50 3.16 2.40
CA ILE A 51 -0.58 2.58 3.20
C ILE A 51 -0.85 1.19 2.65
N ILE A 52 -0.66 0.17 3.47
CA ILE A 52 -0.85 -1.24 3.11
C ILE A 52 -1.97 -1.81 3.98
N GLY A 53 -3.01 -2.32 3.32
CA GLY A 53 -4.20 -2.85 3.97
C GLY A 53 -5.50 -2.54 3.23
N SER A 54 -6.61 -2.55 3.96
CA SER A 54 -7.96 -2.33 3.47
C SER A 54 -8.59 -1.10 4.13
N ARG A 55 -9.87 -0.82 3.81
CA ARG A 55 -10.66 0.21 4.48
C ARG A 55 -10.92 -0.10 5.96
N GLU A 56 -10.82 -1.36 6.37
CA GLU A 56 -11.07 -1.79 7.74
C GLU A 56 -9.80 -1.73 8.60
N ARG A 57 -8.68 -2.16 8.02
CA ARG A 57 -7.39 -2.26 8.70
C ARG A 57 -6.24 -2.03 7.75
N ALA A 58 -5.39 -1.07 8.07
CA ALA A 58 -4.14 -0.81 7.34
C ALA A 58 -3.00 -0.46 8.28
N VAL A 59 -1.79 -0.53 7.74
CA VAL A 59 -0.57 0.01 8.34
C VAL A 59 -0.01 1.09 7.42
N ALA A 60 0.58 2.12 8.00
CA ALA A 60 1.32 3.14 7.26
C ALA A 60 2.83 2.91 7.44
N ILE A 61 3.59 3.03 6.35
CA ILE A 61 5.05 2.94 6.37
C ILE A 61 5.61 4.27 5.88
N VAL A 62 6.31 4.97 6.77
CA VAL A 62 6.88 6.29 6.52
C VAL A 62 8.39 6.24 6.39
N GLU A 63 8.93 7.19 5.64
CA GLU A 63 10.35 7.53 5.63
C GLU A 63 10.46 8.89 6.30
N LEU A 64 11.26 8.98 7.36
CA LEU A 64 11.44 10.20 8.13
C LEU A 64 12.87 10.67 7.99
N ASP A 65 13.03 11.97 7.75
CA ASP A 65 14.31 12.65 7.91
C ASP A 65 14.77 12.57 9.37
N ASP A 66 16.07 12.47 9.59
CA ASP A 66 16.64 12.38 10.94
C ASP A 66 16.25 13.59 11.82
N ALA A 67 16.11 14.78 11.21
CA ALA A 67 15.67 15.98 11.90
C ALA A 67 14.21 15.90 12.41
N LEU A 68 13.40 14.98 11.87
CA LEU A 68 12.03 14.73 12.30
C LEU A 68 11.89 13.60 13.32
N LEU A 69 12.95 12.85 13.63
CA LEU A 69 12.87 11.75 14.60
C LEU A 69 12.35 12.17 15.99
N PRO A 70 12.70 13.35 16.54
CA PRO A 70 12.11 13.82 17.81
C PRO A 70 10.59 14.03 17.74
N TYR A 71 10.02 14.14 16.54
CA TYR A 71 8.59 14.40 16.31
C TYR A 71 7.87 13.20 15.68
N LYS A 72 8.50 12.00 15.68
CA LYS A 72 7.96 10.81 14.99
C LYS A 72 6.55 10.43 15.46
N GLU A 73 6.27 10.55 16.75
CA GLU A 73 4.95 10.27 17.35
C GLU A 73 3.90 11.28 16.85
N LEU A 74 4.21 12.58 16.83
CA LEU A 74 3.31 13.59 16.25
C LEU A 74 3.01 13.33 14.77
N VAL A 75 3.99 12.84 14.01
CA VAL A 75 3.78 12.43 12.61
C VAL A 75 2.84 11.23 12.52
N ALA A 76 2.98 10.25 13.42
CA ALA A 76 2.09 9.10 13.48
C ALA A 76 0.66 9.51 13.87
N ASP A 77 0.49 10.36 14.88
CA ASP A 77 -0.78 10.99 15.26
C ASP A 77 -1.46 11.68 14.08
N ALA A 78 -0.70 12.48 13.33
CA ALA A 78 -1.22 13.16 12.14
C ALA A 78 -1.69 12.17 11.07
N ILE A 79 -0.98 11.05 10.89
CA ILE A 79 -1.38 9.98 9.97
C ILE A 79 -2.66 9.30 10.45
N PHE A 80 -2.80 8.98 11.74
CA PHE A 80 -4.05 8.44 12.29
C PHE A 80 -5.21 9.42 12.15
N GLU A 81 -4.94 10.73 12.30
CA GLU A 81 -5.94 11.76 12.16
C GLU A 81 -6.49 11.81 10.72
N VAL A 82 -5.61 11.78 9.72
CA VAL A 82 -5.98 11.83 8.30
C VAL A 82 -6.50 10.48 7.78
N HIS A 83 -5.92 9.36 8.22
CA HIS A 83 -6.21 8.01 7.72
C HIS A 83 -6.80 7.11 8.81
N LYS A 84 -8.11 7.24 9.05
CA LYS A 84 -8.84 6.55 10.11
C LYS A 84 -8.81 5.01 10.05
N ASN A 85 -8.41 4.41 8.93
CA ASN A 85 -8.26 2.96 8.77
C ASN A 85 -6.87 2.44 9.18
N VAL A 86 -5.89 3.33 9.36
CA VAL A 86 -4.55 2.95 9.82
C VAL A 86 -4.61 2.58 11.30
N ARG A 87 -3.96 1.47 11.65
CA ARG A 87 -3.87 0.95 13.04
C ARG A 87 -2.45 0.96 13.59
N ALA A 88 -1.45 1.04 12.72
CA ALA A 88 -0.05 1.11 13.09
C ALA A 88 0.73 1.96 12.10
N VAL A 89 1.67 2.75 12.60
CA VAL A 89 2.62 3.53 11.78
C VAL A 89 4.03 3.01 12.04
N TYR A 90 4.69 2.58 10.99
CA TYR A 90 6.07 2.11 11.01
C TYR A 90 6.98 3.09 10.29
N ARG A 91 8.23 3.24 10.73
CA ARG A 91 9.28 3.88 9.93
C ARG A 91 10.20 2.86 9.29
N LYS A 92 10.72 3.21 8.12
CA LYS A 92 11.85 2.54 7.48
C LYS A 92 13.11 2.80 8.30
N ALA A 93 13.62 1.77 8.99
CA ALA A 93 14.78 1.90 9.88
C ALA A 93 16.12 1.56 9.18
N SER A 94 16.09 0.90 8.03
CA SER A 94 17.29 0.53 7.28
C SER A 94 17.08 0.50 5.78
N GLU A 95 18.14 0.30 5.01
CA GLU A 95 18.04 -0.11 3.62
C GLU A 95 17.62 -1.58 3.48
N ARG A 96 17.19 -2.00 2.28
CA ARG A 96 16.89 -3.42 2.02
C ARG A 96 18.17 -4.25 2.07
N LYS A 97 18.19 -5.31 2.89
CA LYS A 97 19.38 -6.14 3.12
C LYS A 97 19.07 -7.62 2.88
N GLY A 98 20.14 -8.42 2.73
CA GLY A 98 20.08 -9.86 2.59
C GLY A 98 19.51 -10.35 1.26
N GLU A 99 19.45 -11.67 1.12
CA GLU A 99 18.98 -12.38 -0.06
C GLU A 99 17.51 -12.06 -0.39
N TYR A 100 16.68 -11.92 0.64
CA TYR A 100 15.24 -11.64 0.50
C TYR A 100 14.90 -10.15 0.38
N ARG A 101 15.91 -9.26 0.44
CA ARG A 101 15.78 -7.81 0.28
C ARG A 101 14.71 -7.19 1.21
N VAL A 102 14.57 -7.73 2.41
CA VAL A 102 13.66 -7.23 3.44
C VAL A 102 14.30 -6.01 4.13
N ARG A 103 13.46 -5.09 4.58
CA ARG A 103 13.86 -3.87 5.30
C ARG A 103 13.40 -3.95 6.74
N GLU A 104 14.19 -3.42 7.67
CA GLU A 104 13.78 -3.31 9.07
C GLU A 104 12.74 -2.18 9.21
N LEU A 105 11.63 -2.51 9.86
CA LEU A 105 10.56 -1.57 10.19
C LEU A 105 10.50 -1.41 11.70
N GLU A 106 10.56 -0.16 12.17
CA GLU A 106 10.35 0.18 13.58
C GLU A 106 8.93 0.70 13.74
N LEU A 107 8.17 0.09 14.67
CA LEU A 107 6.86 0.62 15.06
C LEU A 107 7.08 1.98 15.74
N ILE A 108 6.49 3.04 15.19
CA ILE A 108 6.43 4.34 15.84
C ILE A 108 5.29 4.32 16.86
N GLU A 109 4.08 3.99 16.39
CA GLU A 109 2.87 4.07 17.22
C GLU A 109 1.75 3.19 16.68
N GLY A 110 0.80 2.83 17.54
CA GLY A 110 -0.39 2.06 17.23
C GLY A 110 -0.34 0.61 17.70
N GLU A 111 -1.20 -0.22 17.13
CA GLU A 111 -1.25 -1.65 17.41
C GLU A 111 0.02 -2.34 16.88
N ASN A 112 0.59 -3.29 17.64
CA ASN A 112 1.73 -4.08 17.15
C ASN A 112 1.26 -5.15 16.15
N VAL A 113 0.88 -4.71 14.95
CA VAL A 113 0.25 -5.53 13.91
C VAL A 113 1.00 -5.38 12.61
N THR A 114 1.59 -6.46 12.16
CA THR A 114 2.42 -6.49 10.95
C THR A 114 1.73 -7.22 9.79
N GLU A 115 0.82 -8.16 10.09
CA GLU A 115 0.06 -8.91 9.08
C GLU A 115 -1.24 -8.21 8.70
N VAL A 116 -1.43 -7.96 7.40
CA VAL A 116 -2.60 -7.27 6.85
C VAL A 116 -3.08 -7.93 5.56
N ILE A 117 -4.33 -7.65 5.20
CA ILE A 117 -4.87 -7.95 3.86
C ILE A 117 -5.00 -6.63 3.11
N HIS A 118 -4.17 -6.44 2.09
CA HIS A 118 -4.25 -5.32 1.17
C HIS A 118 -5.29 -5.57 0.08
N MET A 119 -6.15 -4.59 -0.16
CA MET A 119 -7.11 -4.61 -1.25
C MET A 119 -6.55 -3.85 -2.44
N GLU A 120 -6.41 -4.52 -3.57
CA GLU A 120 -5.85 -3.92 -4.79
C GLU A 120 -6.67 -4.38 -6.00
N HIS A 121 -7.21 -3.43 -6.78
CA HIS A 121 -7.95 -3.70 -8.03
C HIS A 121 -8.97 -4.88 -7.96
N GLY A 122 -9.64 -5.05 -6.81
CA GLY A 122 -10.66 -6.08 -6.60
C GLY A 122 -10.13 -7.45 -6.13
N TYR A 123 -8.82 -7.62 -5.97
CA TYR A 123 -8.21 -8.80 -5.34
C TYR A 123 -7.58 -8.47 -3.99
N LYS A 124 -7.27 -9.52 -3.24
CA LYS A 124 -6.73 -9.48 -1.87
C LYS A 124 -5.29 -9.96 -1.87
N ILE A 125 -4.41 -9.22 -1.18
CA ILE A 125 -3.02 -9.61 -0.95
C ILE A 125 -2.77 -9.62 0.55
N LYS A 126 -2.74 -10.80 1.16
CA LYS A 126 -2.32 -11.01 2.54
C LYS A 126 -0.79 -11.02 2.60
N LEU A 127 -0.23 -10.32 3.58
CA LEU A 127 1.21 -10.22 3.80
C LEU A 127 1.53 -9.75 5.22
N ASP A 128 2.76 -10.01 5.66
CA ASP A 128 3.38 -9.39 6.84
C ASP A 128 4.45 -8.39 6.36
N VAL A 129 4.23 -7.10 6.62
CA VAL A 129 5.08 -6.01 6.12
C VAL A 129 6.53 -6.05 6.64
N THR A 130 6.80 -6.84 7.69
CA THR A 130 8.14 -7.00 8.26
C THR A 130 8.91 -8.20 7.67
N LYS A 131 8.24 -9.10 6.95
CA LYS A 131 8.83 -10.36 6.45
C LYS A 131 9.00 -10.39 4.94
N VAL A 132 8.26 -9.55 4.20
CA VAL A 132 8.21 -9.60 2.74
C VAL A 132 8.28 -8.22 2.13
N TYR A 133 8.77 -8.15 0.89
CA TYR A 133 8.66 -6.96 0.09
C TYR A 133 7.26 -6.84 -0.53
N PHE A 134 6.64 -5.67 -0.41
CA PHE A 134 5.44 -5.30 -1.14
C PHE A 134 5.38 -3.79 -1.32
N SER A 135 4.94 -3.33 -2.48
CA SER A 135 4.72 -1.91 -2.77
C SER A 135 3.32 -1.69 -3.33
N PRO A 136 2.45 -0.91 -2.66
CA PRO A 136 1.15 -0.54 -3.21
C PRO A 136 1.28 0.40 -4.43
N ARG A 137 2.43 1.07 -4.60
CA ARG A 137 2.68 2.00 -5.72
C ARG A 137 2.78 1.31 -7.08
N GLU A 138 3.07 0.02 -7.07
CA GLU A 138 3.19 -0.80 -8.27
C GLU A 138 1.84 -1.37 -8.77
N ALA A 139 0.72 -1.05 -8.11
CA ALA A 139 -0.60 -1.57 -8.44
C ALA A 139 -1.02 -1.29 -9.90
N THR A 140 -0.80 -0.06 -10.38
CA THR A 140 -1.08 0.34 -11.77
C THR A 140 -0.21 -0.42 -12.76
N GLU A 141 1.06 -0.66 -12.43
CA GLU A 141 1.98 -1.40 -13.28
C GLU A 141 1.59 -2.88 -13.38
N ARG A 142 1.17 -3.48 -12.26
CA ARG A 142 0.58 -4.82 -12.25
C ARG A 142 -0.62 -4.93 -13.18
N GLN A 143 -1.53 -3.96 -13.16
CA GLN A 143 -2.66 -3.93 -14.09
C GLN A 143 -2.23 -3.75 -15.54
N ARG A 144 -1.25 -2.88 -15.81
CA ARG A 144 -0.71 -2.65 -17.15
C ARG A 144 -0.14 -3.94 -17.73
N ILE A 145 0.70 -4.66 -16.98
CA ILE A 145 1.27 -5.94 -17.40
C ILE A 145 0.19 -7.00 -17.55
N ALA A 146 -0.71 -7.14 -16.57
CA ALA A 146 -1.79 -8.12 -16.62
C ALA A 146 -2.71 -7.94 -17.85
N SER A 147 -2.91 -6.71 -18.31
CA SER A 147 -3.72 -6.40 -19.50
C SER A 147 -3.07 -6.80 -20.83
N GLN A 148 -1.77 -7.07 -20.84
CA GLN A 148 -1.04 -7.48 -22.05
C GLN A 148 -1.05 -8.99 -22.27
N VAL A 149 -1.41 -9.77 -21.24
CA VAL A 149 -1.44 -11.24 -21.29
C VAL A 149 -2.61 -11.70 -22.15
N LYS A 150 -2.32 -12.61 -23.09
CA LYS A 150 -3.30 -13.15 -24.03
C LYS A 150 -3.82 -14.51 -23.57
N PRO A 151 -5.02 -14.92 -24.05
CA PRO A 151 -5.53 -16.27 -23.80
C PRO A 151 -4.54 -17.35 -24.23
N GLY A 152 -4.40 -18.40 -23.42
CA GLY A 152 -3.54 -19.55 -23.68
C GLY A 152 -2.05 -19.35 -23.41
N GLU A 153 -1.60 -18.13 -23.05
CA GLU A 153 -0.18 -17.89 -22.73
C GLU A 153 0.25 -18.62 -21.45
N THR A 154 1.50 -19.08 -21.44
CA THR A 154 2.19 -19.48 -20.22
C THR A 154 3.04 -18.31 -19.75
N VAL A 155 2.79 -17.81 -18.55
CA VAL A 155 3.47 -16.65 -17.99
C VAL A 155 4.32 -17.06 -16.80
N MET A 156 5.60 -16.68 -16.78
CA MET A 156 6.48 -16.87 -15.63
C MET A 156 6.72 -15.56 -14.90
N VAL A 157 6.43 -15.55 -13.60
CA VAL A 157 6.77 -14.47 -12.67
C VAL A 157 7.97 -14.92 -11.86
N MET A 158 9.15 -14.43 -12.23
CA MET A 158 10.45 -14.88 -11.72
C MET A 158 10.73 -14.54 -10.24
N PHE A 159 10.21 -13.41 -9.77
CA PHE A 159 10.38 -12.90 -8.39
C PHE A 159 9.00 -12.53 -7.86
N ALA A 160 8.22 -13.54 -7.53
CA ALA A 160 6.78 -13.41 -7.35
C ALA A 160 6.39 -12.73 -6.04
N GLY A 161 7.28 -12.68 -5.03
CA GLY A 161 6.96 -12.19 -3.69
C GLY A 161 5.73 -12.90 -3.13
N VAL A 162 4.77 -12.13 -2.62
CA VAL A 162 3.46 -12.64 -2.15
C VAL A 162 2.46 -12.92 -3.28
N GLY A 163 2.93 -12.96 -4.54
CA GLY A 163 2.16 -13.27 -5.74
C GLY A 163 1.33 -12.15 -6.38
N PRO A 164 1.56 -10.83 -6.16
CA PRO A 164 0.61 -9.83 -6.62
C PRO A 164 0.52 -9.73 -8.15
N PHE A 165 1.63 -9.92 -8.89
CA PHE A 165 1.60 -10.01 -10.36
C PHE A 165 0.86 -11.26 -10.84
N ALA A 166 1.13 -12.43 -10.27
CA ALA A 166 0.47 -13.67 -10.65
C ALA A 166 -1.05 -13.60 -10.44
N ILE A 167 -1.48 -13.03 -9.32
CA ILE A 167 -2.90 -12.82 -9.00
C ILE A 167 -3.51 -11.77 -9.95
N ALA A 168 -2.82 -10.64 -10.19
CA ALA A 168 -3.30 -9.63 -11.12
C ALA A 168 -3.54 -10.23 -12.52
N ILE A 169 -2.59 -11.02 -13.04
CA ILE A 169 -2.71 -11.70 -14.34
C ILE A 169 -3.90 -12.67 -14.32
N ALA A 170 -3.98 -13.56 -13.33
CA ALA A 170 -5.06 -14.55 -13.24
C ALA A 170 -6.46 -13.90 -13.17
N LYS A 171 -6.59 -12.76 -12.47
CA LYS A 171 -7.86 -12.03 -12.35
C LYS A 171 -8.20 -11.20 -13.59
N LYS A 172 -7.19 -10.70 -14.30
CA LYS A 172 -7.38 -9.89 -15.51
C LYS A 172 -7.61 -10.73 -16.76
N GLN A 173 -6.94 -11.88 -16.86
CA GLN A 173 -6.97 -12.80 -17.99
C GLN A 173 -7.29 -14.21 -17.50
N PRO A 174 -8.58 -14.56 -17.28
CA PRO A 174 -8.97 -15.89 -16.80
C PRO A 174 -8.77 -17.00 -17.83
N ALA A 175 -8.54 -16.66 -19.11
CA ALA A 175 -8.23 -17.61 -20.18
C ALA A 175 -6.72 -17.82 -20.39
N VAL A 176 -5.87 -17.29 -19.51
CA VAL A 176 -4.42 -17.59 -19.51
C VAL A 176 -4.19 -19.09 -19.38
N GLY A 177 -3.19 -19.63 -20.06
CA GLY A 177 -2.92 -21.07 -20.05
C GLY A 177 -2.39 -21.53 -18.70
N LYS A 178 -1.30 -20.92 -18.23
CA LYS A 178 -0.68 -21.23 -16.92
C LYS A 178 0.16 -20.06 -16.43
N ILE A 179 0.20 -19.84 -15.12
CA ILE A 179 1.08 -18.87 -14.48
C ILE A 179 2.04 -19.61 -13.55
N ILE A 180 3.34 -19.50 -13.77
CA ILE A 180 4.38 -20.06 -12.90
C ILE A 180 4.93 -18.91 -12.07
N ALA A 181 4.84 -19.01 -10.74
CA ALA A 181 5.25 -17.94 -9.84
C ALA A 181 6.36 -18.45 -8.91
N ILE A 182 7.59 -17.98 -9.14
CA ILE A 182 8.79 -18.42 -8.42
C ILE A 182 9.15 -17.38 -7.36
N GLU A 183 9.39 -17.82 -6.14
CA GLU A 183 9.84 -16.97 -5.05
C GLU A 183 10.85 -17.72 -4.17
N ILE A 184 11.93 -17.03 -3.79
CA ILE A 184 13.00 -17.61 -2.99
C ILE A 184 12.77 -17.43 -1.48
N ASN A 185 12.10 -16.34 -1.08
CA ASN A 185 11.75 -16.09 0.31
C ASN A 185 10.61 -17.03 0.76
N PRO A 186 10.85 -17.93 1.74
CA PRO A 186 9.85 -18.90 2.18
C PRO A 186 8.62 -18.27 2.85
N ASP A 187 8.77 -17.12 3.52
CA ASP A 187 7.63 -16.39 4.08
C ASP A 187 6.77 -15.79 2.97
N ALA A 188 7.39 -15.20 1.95
CA ALA A 188 6.69 -14.64 0.80
C ALA A 188 5.97 -15.74 0.00
N TYR A 189 6.63 -16.89 -0.19
CA TYR A 189 6.02 -18.07 -0.79
C TYR A 189 4.80 -18.57 0.01
N ARG A 190 4.88 -18.64 1.35
CA ARG A 190 3.74 -19.03 2.19
C ARG A 190 2.56 -18.09 1.98
N TYR A 191 2.79 -16.77 1.99
CA TYR A 191 1.75 -15.79 1.69
C TYR A 191 1.23 -15.90 0.24
N MET A 192 2.09 -16.18 -0.73
CA MET A 192 1.66 -16.40 -2.12
C MET A 192 0.69 -17.58 -2.23
N VAL A 193 1.00 -18.72 -1.59
CA VAL A 193 0.10 -19.89 -1.56
C VAL A 193 -1.24 -19.54 -0.92
N GLU A 194 -1.24 -18.80 0.20
CA GLU A 194 -2.47 -18.32 0.83
C GLU A 194 -3.24 -17.37 -0.10
N ASN A 195 -2.56 -16.44 -0.75
CA ASN A 195 -3.17 -15.44 -1.63
C ASN A 195 -3.77 -16.07 -2.89
N ILE A 196 -3.14 -17.10 -3.45
CA ILE A 196 -3.71 -17.90 -4.54
C ILE A 196 -5.07 -18.47 -4.12
N LYS A 197 -5.15 -19.06 -2.91
CA LYS A 197 -6.39 -19.61 -2.36
C LYS A 197 -7.45 -18.55 -2.07
N ILE A 198 -7.06 -17.46 -1.42
CA ILE A 198 -7.97 -16.35 -1.07
C ILE A 198 -8.63 -15.76 -2.33
N ASN A 199 -7.90 -15.73 -3.45
CA ASN A 199 -8.40 -15.18 -4.71
C ASN A 199 -9.05 -16.21 -5.65
N LYS A 200 -9.04 -17.49 -5.26
CA LYS A 200 -9.62 -18.64 -5.99
C LYS A 200 -8.99 -18.86 -7.37
N VAL A 201 -7.66 -18.79 -7.44
CA VAL A 201 -6.88 -18.91 -8.68
C VAL A 201 -5.91 -20.10 -8.68
N GLU A 202 -6.16 -21.10 -7.84
CA GLU A 202 -5.35 -22.32 -7.69
C GLU A 202 -5.20 -23.11 -9.00
N HIS A 203 -6.21 -23.03 -9.88
CA HIS A 203 -6.25 -23.72 -11.16
C HIS A 203 -5.40 -23.03 -12.25
N LEU A 204 -4.97 -21.79 -12.03
CA LEU A 204 -4.18 -21.00 -12.99
C LEU A 204 -2.74 -20.77 -12.52
N VAL A 205 -2.54 -20.59 -11.20
CA VAL A 205 -1.25 -20.20 -10.63
C VAL A 205 -0.56 -21.39 -9.98
N TYR A 206 0.63 -21.71 -10.47
CA TYR A 206 1.53 -22.73 -9.94
C TYR A 206 2.66 -22.06 -9.14
N PRO A 207 2.59 -22.04 -7.80
CA PRO A 207 3.63 -21.45 -6.96
C PRO A 207 4.83 -22.38 -6.84
N VAL A 208 6.04 -21.81 -6.88
CA VAL A 208 7.32 -22.53 -6.76
C VAL A 208 8.19 -21.82 -5.74
N LEU A 209 8.68 -22.57 -4.75
CA LEU A 209 9.67 -22.11 -3.79
C LEU A 209 11.07 -22.46 -4.31
N GLY A 210 11.92 -21.47 -4.55
CA GLY A 210 13.31 -21.72 -4.96
C GLY A 210 14.00 -20.54 -5.65
N ASP A 211 15.28 -20.71 -5.96
CA ASP A 211 16.03 -19.78 -6.79
C ASP A 211 15.53 -19.88 -8.24
N VAL A 212 15.14 -18.74 -8.81
CA VAL A 212 14.70 -18.63 -10.21
C VAL A 212 15.71 -19.21 -11.19
N LYS A 213 17.02 -19.09 -10.94
CA LYS A 213 18.05 -19.64 -11.83
C LYS A 213 18.01 -21.15 -11.92
N ILE A 214 17.55 -21.82 -10.86
CA ILE A 214 17.44 -23.27 -10.75
C ILE A 214 16.05 -23.72 -11.23
N GLU A 215 15.01 -23.01 -10.83
CA GLU A 215 13.63 -23.43 -11.04
C GLU A 215 13.08 -23.06 -12.43
N ALA A 216 13.45 -21.90 -12.99
CA ALA A 216 12.93 -21.46 -14.28
C ALA A 216 13.21 -22.42 -15.45
N PRO A 217 14.42 -23.02 -15.59
CA PRO A 217 14.70 -23.97 -16.68
C PRO A 217 13.89 -25.28 -16.64
N ARG A 218 13.12 -25.54 -15.57
CA ARG A 218 12.32 -26.76 -15.41
C ARG A 218 10.95 -26.67 -16.08
N PHE A 219 10.60 -25.52 -16.66
CA PHE A 219 9.34 -25.21 -17.32
C PHE A 219 9.57 -24.76 -18.75
#